data_AF-A0A6N7SPF2-F1
#
_entry.id   AF-A0A6N7SPF2-F1
#
_cell.length_a   1.000
_cell.length_b   1.000
_cell.length_c   1.000
_cell.angle_alpha   90.00
_cell.angle_beta   90.00
_cell.angle_gamma   90.00
#
_symmetry.space_group_name_H-M   'P 1'
#
loop_
_entity.id
_entity.type
_entity.pdbx_description
1 polymer ?
#
loop_
_entity_poly.entity_id
_entity_poly.type
_entity_poly.pdbx_seq_one_letter_code
_entity_poly.pdbx_strand_id
1 'polypeptide(L)' 'MKNHAPITTYKNKAYDEKYTLFYNELLEKTDDDIIFWWKYSQHYIRKTNDLFYVICKVCEDLLRQRENTYLDDNYN' A
#
# COMPACT_ATOMS: atom_id res chain seq x y z
N MET A 1 -13.76 -15.10 -12.53
CA MET A 1 -13.88 -13.62 -12.59
C MET A 1 -12.98 -13.08 -11.51
N LYS A 2 -11.95 -12.30 -11.85
CA LYS A 2 -11.07 -11.67 -10.85
C LYS A 2 -11.81 -10.42 -10.35
N ASN A 3 -12.20 -10.43 -9.07
CA ASN A 3 -12.81 -9.27 -8.43
C ASN A 3 -11.72 -8.20 -8.25
N HIS A 4 -11.70 -7.21 -9.12
CA HIS A 4 -10.96 -5.99 -8.84
C HIS A 4 -11.74 -5.21 -7.78
N ALA A 5 -11.18 -5.14 -6.57
CA ALA A 5 -11.67 -4.27 -5.50
C ALA A 5 -11.80 -2.82 -6.02
N PRO A 6 -12.74 -2.03 -5.49
CA PRO A 6 -12.95 -0.67 -5.98
C PRO A 6 -11.69 0.16 -5.78
N ILE A 7 -11.16 0.70 -6.88
CA ILE A 7 -10.07 1.67 -6.84
C ILE A 7 -10.60 2.88 -6.07
N THR A 8 -10.17 3.01 -4.83
CA THR A 8 -10.47 4.16 -3.98
C THR A 8 -10.00 5.40 -4.70
N THR A 9 -10.93 6.19 -5.24
CA THR A 9 -10.60 7.40 -6.01
C THR A 9 -10.38 8.52 -4.99
N TYR A 10 -9.12 8.92 -4.76
CA TYR A 10 -8.83 9.99 -3.82
C TYR A 10 -8.99 11.32 -4.55
N LYS A 11 -9.67 12.31 -3.95
CA LYS A 11 -9.99 13.61 -4.57
C LYS A 11 -8.76 14.50 -4.89
N ASN A 12 -7.54 13.96 -4.81
CA ASN A 12 -6.29 14.66 -5.05
C ASN A 12 -5.51 13.94 -6.16
N LYS A 13 -5.41 14.57 -7.33
CA LYS A 13 -4.71 14.00 -8.50
C LYS A 13 -3.26 13.58 -8.18
N ALA A 14 -2.55 14.35 -7.35
CA ALA A 14 -1.18 14.04 -6.96
C ALA A 14 -1.09 12.80 -6.05
N TYR A 15 -2.16 12.49 -5.31
CA TYR A 15 -2.27 11.24 -4.55
C TYR A 15 -2.46 10.06 -5.50
N ASP A 16 -3.40 10.16 -6.44
CA ASP A 16 -3.71 9.08 -7.39
C ASP A 16 -2.51 8.72 -8.28
N GLU A 17 -1.73 9.71 -8.71
CA GLU A 17 -0.50 9.49 -9.50
C GLU A 17 0.57 8.74 -8.70
N LYS A 18 0.83 9.15 -7.46
CA LYS A 18 1.79 8.47 -6.57
C LYS A 18 1.32 7.06 -6.23
N TYR A 19 0.03 6.90 -5.94
CA TYR A 19 -0.57 5.61 -5.63
C TYR A 19 -0.40 4.65 -6.80
N THR A 20 -0.76 5.08 -8.02
CA THR A 20 -0.64 4.27 -9.23
C THR A 20 0.81 3.88 -9.51
N LEU A 21 1.75 4.81 -9.33
CA LEU A 21 3.18 4.56 -9.49
C LEU A 21 3.65 3.44 -8.55
N PHE A 22 3.44 3.60 -7.24
CA PHE A 22 3.89 2.60 -6.26
C PHE A 22 3.13 1.28 -6.37
N TYR A 23 1.85 1.33 -6.73
CA TYR A 23 1.07 0.12 -6.96
C TYR A 23 1.69 -0.71 -8.07
N ASN A 24 2.03 -0.10 -9.21
CA ASN A 24 2.67 -0.81 -10.31
C ASN A 24 4.07 -1.32 -9.95
N GLU A 25 4.85 -0.53 -9.19
CA GLU A 25 6.19 -0.94 -8.76
C GLU A 25 6.17 -2.14 -7.80
N LEU A 26 5.18 -2.19 -6.90
CA LEU A 26 5.06 -3.22 -5.87
C LEU A 26 4.23 -4.43 -6.31
N LEU A 27 3.42 -4.31 -7.38
CA LEU A 27 2.52 -5.37 -7.85
C LEU A 27 3.25 -6.69 -8.15
N GLU A 28 4.48 -6.62 -8.67
CA GLU A 28 5.28 -7.80 -9.04
C GLU A 28 6.23 -8.26 -7.92
N LYS A 29 6.24 -7.58 -6.77
CA LYS A 29 7.11 -7.93 -5.63
C LYS A 29 6.53 -9.08 -4.81
N THR A 30 7.38 -9.76 -4.05
CA THR A 30 6.94 -10.81 -3.13
C THR A 30 6.21 -10.22 -1.92
N ASP A 31 5.46 -11.05 -1.19
CA ASP A 31 4.79 -10.60 0.04
C ASP A 31 5.80 -10.12 1.08
N ASP A 32 6.96 -10.77 1.19
CA ASP A 32 8.03 -10.37 2.11
C ASP A 32 8.58 -8.98 1.76
N ASP A 33 8.78 -8.69 0.47
CA ASP A 33 9.20 -7.37 0.00
C ASP A 33 8.15 -6.30 0.32
N ILE A 34 6.87 -6.61 0.11
CA ILE A 34 5.76 -5.68 0.40
C ILE A 34 5.66 -5.42 1.90
N ILE A 35 5.83 -6.45 2.74
CA ILE A 35 5.87 -6.33 4.20
C ILE A 35 7.07 -5.48 4.64
N PHE A 36 8.23 -5.67 4.02
CA PHE A 36 9.41 -4.84 4.29
C PHE A 36 9.13 -3.36 4.00
N TRP A 37 8.57 -3.05 2.82
CA TRP A 37 8.20 -1.68 2.44
C TRP A 37 7.12 -1.08 3.33
N TRP A 38 6.15 -1.88 3.75
CA TRP A 38 5.13 -1.46 4.71
C TRP A 38 5.77 -1.07 6.06
N LYS A 39 6.61 -1.93 6.64
CA LYS A 39 7.32 -1.64 7.91
C LYS A 39 8.21 -0.41 7.78
N TYR A 40 8.96 -0.33 6.70
CA TYR A 40 9.82 0.81 6.40
C TYR A 40 8.99 2.09 6.39
N SER A 41 7.91 2.12 5.62
CA SER A 41 7.06 3.30 5.47
C SER A 41 6.35 3.69 6.77
N GLN A 42 5.87 2.73 7.57
CA GLN A 42 5.28 2.95 8.90
C GLN A 42 6.24 3.70 9.84
N HIS A 43 7.54 3.39 9.78
CA HIS A 43 8.55 4.09 10.59
C HIS A 43 8.64 5.59 10.27
N TYR A 44 8.40 5.98 9.01
CA TYR A 44 8.55 7.36 8.53
C TYR A 44 7.25 8.17 8.49
N ILE A 45 6.08 7.59 8.85
CA ILE A 45 4.77 8.26 8.86
C ILE A 45 4.62 9.39 9.90
N ARG A 46 5.68 9.73 10.63
CA ARG A 46 5.58 10.51 11.87
C ARG A 46 5.19 11.98 11.79
N LYS A 47 5.03 12.61 10.62
CA LYS A 47 4.49 13.98 10.43
C LYS A 47 4.60 14.34 8.94
N THR A 48 3.49 14.69 8.29
CA THR A 48 3.44 15.51 7.06
C THR A 48 3.98 14.97 5.72
N ASN A 49 4.40 13.71 5.59
CA ASN A 49 4.81 13.19 4.27
C ASN A 49 3.75 12.27 3.64
N ASP A 50 3.02 12.81 2.66
CA ASP A 50 2.04 12.08 1.85
C ASP A 50 2.64 10.85 1.16
N LEU A 51 3.96 10.83 0.90
CA LEU A 51 4.61 9.75 0.17
C LEU A 51 4.59 8.42 0.95
N PHE A 52 5.11 8.41 2.18
CA PHE A 52 5.15 7.20 3.01
C PHE A 52 3.77 6.73 3.41
N TYR A 53 2.84 7.66 3.59
CA TYR A 53 1.44 7.33 3.77
C TYR A 53 0.87 6.60 2.55
N VAL A 54 1.09 7.13 1.33
CA VAL A 54 0.66 6.46 0.08
C VAL A 54 1.30 5.07 -0.05
N ILE A 55 2.60 4.93 0.19
CA ILE A 55 3.30 3.64 0.11
C ILE A 55 2.69 2.65 1.11
N CYS A 56 2.39 3.06 2.35
CA CYS A 56 1.69 2.20 3.30
C CYS A 56 0.33 1.74 2.79
N LYS A 57 -0.49 2.66 2.26
CA LYS A 57 -1.81 2.31 1.70
C LYS A 57 -1.70 1.33 0.53
N VAL A 58 -0.73 1.52 -0.35
CA VAL A 58 -0.48 0.58 -1.46
C VAL A 58 -0.07 -0.80 -0.95
N CYS A 59 0.86 -0.87 -0.01
CA CYS A 59 1.30 -2.16 0.56
C CYS A 59 0.13 -2.87 1.24
N GLU A 60 -0.69 -2.12 1.97
CA GLU A 60 -1.87 -2.65 2.64
C GLU A 60 -2.88 -3.27 1.66
N ASP A 61 -3.18 -2.55 0.58
CA ASP A 61 -4.15 -3.01 -0.41
C ASP A 61 -3.61 -4.23 -1.19
N LEU A 62 -2.32 -4.26 -1.53
CA LEU A 62 -1.71 -5.41 -2.20
C LEU A 62 -1.71 -6.66 -1.30
N LEU A 63 -1.36 -6.54 -0.02
CA LEU A 63 -1.39 -7.67 0.91
C LEU A 63 -2.82 -8.20 1.11
N ARG A 64 -3.82 -7.31 1.23
CA ARG A 64 -5.24 -7.71 1.32
C ARG A 64 -5.73 -8.41 0.04
N GLN A 65 -5.35 -7.91 -1.13
CA GLN A 65 -5.70 -8.54 -2.41
C GLN A 65 -5.09 -9.94 -2.57
N ARG A 66 -3.95 -10.19 -1.90
CA ARG A 66 -3.27 -11.49 -1.86
C ARG A 66 -3.72 -12.38 -0.70
N GLU A 67 -4.75 -11.95 0.04
CA GLU A 67 -5.28 -12.67 1.21
C GLU A 67 -4.20 -12.90 2.29
N ASN A 68 -3.19 -12.04 2.35
CA ASN A 68 -2.11 -12.12 3.33
C ASN A 68 -2.57 -11.52 4.66
N THR A 69 -2.57 -12.35 5.72
CA THR A 69 -3.07 -11.97 7.06
C THR A 69 -2.09 -11.15 7.88
N TYR A 70 -0.88 -10.88 7.37
CA TYR A 70 0.18 -10.18 8.11
C TYR A 70 -0.31 -8.86 8.70
N LEU A 71 -1.15 -8.12 7.97
CA LEU A 71 -1.74 -6.87 8.45
C LEU A 71 -2.72 -7.10 9.58
N ASP A 72 -3.60 -8.09 9.49
CA ASP A 72 -4.59 -8.39 10.53
C ASP A 72 -3.89 -8.87 11.82
N ASP A 73 -2.76 -9.56 11.68
CA ASP A 73 -1.95 -10.05 12.78
C ASP A 73 -1.09 -8.94 13.45
N ASN A 74 -0.83 -7.83 12.77
CA ASN A 74 0.12 -6.79 13.21
C ASN A 74 -0.44 -5.36 13.25
N TYR A 75 -1.70 -5.14 12.87
CA TYR A 75 -2.40 -3.88 13.13
C TYR A 75 -2.75 -3.81 14.62
N ASN A 76 -1.97 -3.02 15.38
CA ASN A 76 -2.34 -2.55 16.72
C ASN A 76 -2.76 -1.08 16.65
#